data_AF-A0A854F9I4-F1
#
_entry.id   AF-A0A854F9I4-F1
#
_cell.length_a   1.000
_cell.length_b   1.000
_cell.length_c   1.000
_cell.angle_alpha   90.00
_cell.angle_beta   90.00
_cell.angle_gamma   90.00
#
_symmetry.space_group_name_H-M   'P 1'
#
loop_
_entity.id
_entity.type
_entity.pdbx_description
1 polymer ?
#
loop_
_entity_poly.entity_id
_entity_poly.type
_entity_poly.pdbx_seq_one_letter_code
_entity_poly.pdbx_strand_id
1 'polypeptide(L)'
;MAQVINTNVMSLNAQRNLSTSGNSLATTIQRLSSGLRINSAKDDAAGLAISERFSTQIRGLDVAVRNANDGISLAQTAEGAMVEIGNNLQRIRELSVQSANATNSDSDREALNGEVKQLTSEIDRVARQTNFNGTSLLDGTFSGAQFQIGADAGQTIGINSIVNARTSSLGSGLFAATQTSTAAVVADAAESDGKITGMEINGVAIADVSFKAGATASDI
;
A
#
# COMPACT_ATOMS: atom_id res chain seq x y z
N MET A 1 45.44 -67.19 36.39
CA MET A 1 45.31 -65.72 36.55
C MET A 1 46.72 -65.15 36.55
N ALA A 2 47.07 -64.32 35.58
CA ALA A 2 48.39 -63.68 35.56
C ALA A 2 48.41 -62.54 36.61
N GLN A 3 49.11 -62.73 37.73
CA GLN A 3 49.37 -61.67 38.70
C GLN A 3 50.54 -60.83 38.20
N VAL A 4 50.22 -59.69 37.57
CA VAL A 4 51.20 -58.68 37.17
C VAL A 4 51.06 -57.51 38.14
N ILE A 5 52.11 -57.22 38.92
CA ILE A 5 52.07 -56.23 40.02
C ILE A 5 52.24 -54.80 39.48
N ASN A 6 53.06 -54.60 38.44
CA ASN A 6 53.35 -53.28 37.88
C ASN A 6 52.20 -52.68 37.04
N THR A 7 51.26 -53.50 36.54
CA THR A 7 50.15 -53.02 35.72
C THR A 7 48.86 -53.65 36.20
N ASN A 8 48.15 -52.93 37.07
CA ASN A 8 46.87 -53.36 37.61
C ASN A 8 45.74 -53.10 36.60
N VAL A 9 45.45 -54.11 35.78
CA VAL A 9 44.42 -54.05 34.73
C VAL A 9 43.01 -53.80 35.31
N MET A 10 42.73 -54.26 36.54
CA MET A 10 41.44 -54.02 37.20
C MET A 10 41.28 -52.54 37.58
N SER A 11 42.33 -51.90 38.07
CA SER A 11 42.35 -50.45 38.35
C SER A 11 42.19 -49.62 37.08
N LEU A 12 42.91 -49.96 36.00
CA LEU A 12 42.77 -49.32 34.68
C LEU A 12 41.36 -49.46 34.09
N ASN A 13 40.69 -50.59 34.31
CA ASN A 13 39.31 -50.78 33.89
C ASN A 13 38.35 -49.91 34.71
N ALA A 14 38.52 -49.86 36.03
CA ALA A 14 37.74 -48.99 36.90
C ALA A 14 37.90 -47.49 36.53
N GLN A 15 39.13 -47.04 36.24
CA GLN A 15 39.40 -45.66 35.80
C GLN A 15 38.76 -45.35 34.44
N ARG A 16 38.80 -46.28 33.47
CA ARG A 16 38.09 -46.12 32.18
C ARG A 16 36.59 -45.98 32.36
N ASN A 17 35.98 -46.83 33.19
CA ASN A 17 34.54 -46.76 33.48
C ASN A 17 34.17 -45.45 34.19
N LEU A 18 34.99 -44.99 35.15
CA LEU A 18 34.80 -43.70 35.81
C LEU A 18 34.85 -42.53 34.81
N SER A 19 35.78 -42.55 33.86
CA SER A 19 35.86 -41.53 32.81
C SER A 19 34.61 -41.52 31.91
N THR A 20 34.12 -42.69 31.50
CA THR A 20 32.86 -42.81 30.74
C THR A 20 31.66 -42.25 31.51
N SER A 21 31.55 -42.58 32.81
CA SER A 21 30.49 -42.04 33.68
C SER A 21 30.60 -40.53 33.87
N GLY A 22 31.82 -40.01 34.05
CA GLY A 22 32.08 -38.56 34.14
C GLY A 22 31.67 -37.81 32.87
N ASN A 23 31.98 -38.34 31.69
CA ASN A 23 31.59 -37.76 30.40
C ASN A 23 30.05 -37.77 30.19
N SER A 24 29.39 -38.84 30.62
CA SER A 24 27.93 -38.98 30.54
C SER A 24 27.22 -38.01 31.48
N LEU A 25 27.75 -37.83 32.71
CA LEU A 25 27.27 -36.85 33.66
C LEU A 25 27.43 -35.42 33.12
N ALA A 26 28.60 -35.08 32.59
CA ALA A 26 28.86 -33.75 32.02
C ALA A 26 27.86 -33.41 30.90
N THR A 27 27.59 -34.37 30.01
CA THR A 27 26.58 -34.21 28.94
C THR A 27 25.17 -34.03 29.51
N THR A 28 24.83 -34.74 30.58
CA THR A 28 23.52 -34.63 31.24
C THR A 28 23.35 -33.27 31.92
N ILE A 29 24.39 -32.77 32.59
CA ILE A 29 24.39 -31.41 33.18
C ILE A 29 24.26 -30.35 32.09
N GLN A 30 24.94 -30.49 30.95
CA GLN A 30 24.81 -29.57 29.82
C GLN A 30 23.37 -29.54 29.26
N ARG A 31 22.75 -30.72 29.08
CA ARG A 31 21.34 -30.82 28.66
C ARG A 31 20.37 -30.25 29.68
N LEU A 32 20.61 -30.47 30.97
CA LEU A 32 19.79 -29.92 32.04
C LEU A 32 19.90 -28.39 32.09
N SER A 33 21.11 -27.84 31.98
CA SER A 33 21.35 -26.40 32.04
C SER A 33 20.81 -25.66 30.83
N SER A 34 20.82 -26.28 29.64
CA SER A 34 20.30 -25.68 28.41
C SER A 34 18.80 -25.93 28.22
N GLY A 35 18.25 -26.98 28.84
CA GLY A 35 16.92 -27.51 28.53
C GLY A 35 16.82 -28.18 27.16
N LEU A 36 17.93 -28.28 26.41
CA LEU A 36 17.96 -28.82 25.05
C LEU A 36 18.58 -30.21 25.05
N ARG A 37 17.93 -31.15 24.35
CA ARG A 37 18.47 -32.50 24.16
C ARG A 37 19.69 -32.52 23.22
N ILE A 38 19.68 -31.67 22.19
CA ILE A 38 20.75 -31.55 21.19
C ILE A 38 21.42 -30.20 21.43
N ASN A 39 22.67 -30.22 21.92
CA ASN A 39 23.43 -28.99 22.16
C ASN A 39 24.56 -28.80 21.16
N SER A 40 24.98 -29.86 20.46
CA SER A 40 26.05 -29.79 19.47
C SER A 40 25.88 -30.85 18.39
N ALA A 41 26.55 -30.65 17.25
CA ALA A 41 26.50 -31.58 16.12
C ALA A 41 27.04 -32.99 16.44
N LYS A 42 27.83 -33.13 17.51
CA LYS A 42 28.32 -34.44 17.99
C LYS A 42 27.20 -35.32 18.57
N ASP A 43 26.12 -34.69 19.06
CA ASP A 43 25.02 -35.39 19.74
C ASP A 43 24.03 -35.95 18.70
N ASP A 44 23.68 -35.14 17.70
CA ASP A 44 22.83 -35.51 16.56
C ASP A 44 22.94 -34.45 15.45
N ALA A 45 23.76 -34.73 14.42
CA ALA A 45 23.96 -33.79 13.31
C ALA A 45 22.70 -33.57 12.47
N ALA A 46 21.89 -34.62 12.26
CA ALA A 46 20.67 -34.52 11.47
C ALA A 46 19.57 -33.78 12.25
N GLY A 47 19.42 -34.08 13.54
CA GLY A 47 18.49 -33.39 14.42
C GLY A 47 18.85 -31.91 14.60
N LEU A 48 20.13 -31.58 14.71
CA LEU A 48 20.60 -30.19 14.74
C LEU A 48 20.26 -29.47 13.43
N ALA A 49 20.58 -30.05 12.27
CA ALA A 49 20.30 -29.43 10.97
C ALA A 49 18.80 -29.17 10.73
N ILE A 50 17.93 -30.10 11.13
CA ILE A 50 16.47 -29.92 11.05
C ILE A 50 16.02 -28.82 12.02
N SER A 51 16.55 -28.79 13.24
CA SER A 51 16.19 -27.77 14.24
C SER A 51 16.63 -26.37 13.81
N GLU A 52 17.80 -26.23 13.18
CA GLU A 52 18.28 -24.98 12.62
C GLU A 52 17.38 -24.51 11.47
N ARG A 53 16.99 -25.42 10.57
CA ARG A 53 16.03 -25.10 9.50
C ARG A 53 14.69 -24.61 10.04
N PHE A 54 14.15 -25.26 11.07
CA PHE A 54 12.93 -24.77 11.72
C PHE A 54 13.16 -23.44 12.44
N SER A 55 14.30 -23.24 13.10
CA SER A 55 14.64 -21.96 13.73
C SER A 55 14.77 -20.82 12.72
N THR A 56 15.32 -21.07 11.53
CA THR A 56 15.33 -20.08 10.44
C THR A 56 13.92 -19.81 9.93
N GLN A 57 13.10 -20.85 9.79
CA GLN A 57 11.71 -20.69 9.33
C GLN A 57 10.87 -19.90 10.33
N ILE A 58 10.97 -20.20 11.63
CA ILE A 58 10.28 -19.47 12.70
C ILE A 58 10.69 -17.99 12.68
N ARG A 59 11.99 -17.70 12.65
CA ARG A 59 12.47 -16.31 12.58
C ARG A 59 12.02 -15.59 11.30
N GLY A 60 11.95 -16.31 10.18
CA GLY A 60 11.39 -15.79 8.93
C GLY A 60 9.91 -15.45 9.07
N LEU A 61 9.12 -16.34 9.69
CA LEU A 61 7.70 -16.12 9.97
C LEU A 61 7.48 -14.94 10.93
N ASP A 62 8.32 -14.76 11.96
CA ASP A 62 8.22 -13.61 12.88
C ASP A 62 8.43 -12.27 12.19
N VAL A 63 9.31 -12.22 11.18
CA VAL A 63 9.48 -11.02 10.33
C VAL A 63 8.28 -10.87 9.40
N ALA A 64 7.81 -11.95 8.79
CA ALA A 64 6.65 -11.92 7.91
C ALA A 64 5.38 -11.42 8.62
N VAL A 65 5.14 -11.79 9.88
CA VAL A 65 4.03 -11.26 10.68
C VAL A 65 4.15 -9.73 10.85
N ARG A 66 5.35 -9.21 11.09
CA ARG A 66 5.58 -7.77 11.17
C ARG A 66 5.30 -7.08 9.84
N ASN A 67 5.82 -7.62 8.73
CA ASN A 67 5.55 -7.09 7.40
C ASN A 67 4.05 -7.11 7.05
N ALA A 68 3.33 -8.15 7.46
CA ALA A 68 1.88 -8.24 7.27
C ALA A 68 1.15 -7.13 8.03
N ASN A 69 1.54 -6.85 9.28
CA ASN A 69 0.97 -5.76 10.07
C ASN A 69 1.28 -4.38 9.47
N ASP A 70 2.45 -4.20 8.85
CA ASP A 70 2.76 -2.98 8.10
C ASP A 70 1.85 -2.83 6.87
N GLY A 71 1.60 -3.93 6.15
CA GLY A 71 0.64 -3.96 5.04
C GLY A 71 -0.79 -3.62 5.48
N ILE A 72 -1.23 -4.14 6.64
CA ILE A 72 -2.53 -3.80 7.23
C ILE A 72 -2.58 -2.31 7.58
N SER A 73 -1.53 -1.78 8.20
CA SER A 73 -1.47 -0.37 8.61
C SER A 73 -1.48 0.58 7.41
N LEU A 74 -0.78 0.21 6.32
CA LEU A 74 -0.84 0.93 5.04
C LEU A 74 -2.26 0.93 4.48
N ALA A 75 -2.89 -0.25 4.42
CA ALA A 75 -4.26 -0.39 3.90
C ALA A 75 -5.27 0.43 4.71
N GLN A 76 -5.18 0.40 6.04
CA GLN A 76 -6.05 1.18 6.93
C GLN A 76 -5.85 2.69 6.76
N THR A 77 -4.61 3.14 6.56
CA THR A 77 -4.31 4.55 6.30
C THR A 77 -4.94 5.00 4.98
N ALA A 78 -4.82 4.19 3.93
CA ALA A 78 -5.47 4.45 2.65
C ALA A 78 -7.01 4.43 2.78
N GLU A 79 -7.57 3.46 3.50
CA GLU A 79 -9.01 3.31 3.71
C GLU A 79 -9.60 4.50 4.45
N GLY A 80 -8.99 4.96 5.55
CA GLY A 80 -9.46 6.13 6.29
C GLY A 80 -9.51 7.40 5.43
N ALA A 81 -8.49 7.61 4.59
CA ALA A 81 -8.49 8.74 3.66
C ALA A 81 -9.54 8.58 2.53
N MET A 82 -9.80 7.35 2.06
CA MET A 82 -10.86 7.09 1.09
C MET A 82 -12.26 7.31 1.66
N VAL A 83 -12.48 7.04 2.94
CA VAL A 83 -13.76 7.34 3.62
C VAL A 83 -14.04 8.85 3.61
N GLU A 84 -13.05 9.67 3.96
CA GLU A 84 -13.18 11.13 3.92
C GLU A 84 -13.45 11.66 2.51
N ILE A 85 -12.74 11.13 1.51
CA ILE A 85 -12.99 11.48 0.10
C ILE A 85 -14.40 11.06 -0.32
N GLY A 86 -14.86 9.88 0.10
CA GLY A 86 -16.23 9.40 -0.14
C GLY A 86 -17.31 10.30 0.46
N ASN A 87 -17.11 10.77 1.70
CA ASN A 87 -18.03 11.70 2.38
C ASN A 87 -18.10 13.04 1.64
N ASN A 88 -16.95 13.60 1.23
CA ASN A 88 -16.90 14.83 0.45
C ASN A 88 -17.58 14.68 -0.93
N LEU A 89 -17.39 13.55 -1.61
CA LEU A 89 -18.07 13.28 -2.88
C LEU A 89 -19.59 13.14 -2.72
N GLN A 90 -20.06 12.53 -1.63
CA GLN A 90 -21.49 12.48 -1.31
C GLN A 90 -22.05 13.89 -1.09
N ARG A 91 -21.33 14.75 -0.35
CA ARG A 91 -21.73 16.15 -0.16
C ARG A 91 -21.77 16.93 -1.50
N ILE A 92 -20.76 16.77 -2.36
CA ILE A 92 -20.76 17.36 -3.70
C ILE A 92 -21.99 16.89 -4.51
N ARG A 93 -22.38 15.62 -4.40
CA ARG A 93 -23.57 15.09 -5.05
C ARG A 93 -24.86 15.73 -4.53
N GLU A 94 -25.00 15.91 -3.22
CA GLU A 94 -26.14 16.62 -2.62
C GLU A 94 -26.25 18.04 -3.14
N LEU A 95 -25.14 18.80 -3.13
CA LEU A 95 -25.08 20.18 -3.63
C LEU A 95 -25.40 20.24 -5.13
N SER A 96 -24.95 19.25 -5.91
CA SER A 96 -25.25 19.15 -7.34
C SER A 96 -26.75 18.97 -7.58
N VAL A 97 -27.40 18.05 -6.85
CA VAL A 97 -28.86 17.83 -6.94
C VAL A 97 -29.62 19.07 -6.46
N GLN A 98 -29.15 19.72 -5.40
CA GLN A 98 -29.75 20.96 -4.91
C GLN A 98 -29.67 22.07 -5.96
N SER A 99 -28.50 22.27 -6.58
CA SER A 99 -28.27 23.33 -7.58
C SER A 99 -29.12 23.16 -8.85
N ALA A 100 -29.50 21.92 -9.18
CA ALA A 100 -30.32 21.58 -10.34
C ALA A 100 -31.79 22.00 -10.19
N ASN A 101 -32.24 22.39 -8.99
CA ASN A 101 -33.60 22.87 -8.81
C ASN A 101 -33.81 24.24 -9.50
N ALA A 102 -34.93 24.38 -10.21
CA ALA A 102 -35.26 25.57 -10.99
C ALA A 102 -35.55 26.81 -10.13
N THR A 103 -35.85 26.62 -8.85
CA THR A 103 -36.18 27.70 -7.90
C THR A 103 -34.96 28.43 -7.34
N ASN A 104 -33.74 27.92 -7.54
CA ASN A 104 -32.52 28.60 -7.09
C ASN A 104 -32.16 29.75 -8.04
N SER A 105 -31.77 30.89 -7.46
CA SER A 105 -31.23 32.01 -8.22
C SER A 105 -29.80 31.69 -8.69
N ASP A 106 -29.30 32.45 -9.67
CA ASP A 106 -27.94 32.28 -10.16
C ASP A 106 -26.90 32.60 -9.08
N SER A 107 -27.18 33.55 -8.17
CA SER A 107 -26.34 33.81 -6.99
C SER A 107 -26.31 32.64 -6.01
N ASP A 108 -27.42 31.90 -5.84
CA ASP A 108 -27.45 30.71 -4.99
C ASP A 108 -26.63 29.58 -5.61
N ARG A 109 -26.70 29.42 -6.94
CA ARG A 109 -25.89 28.45 -7.68
C ARG A 109 -24.40 28.78 -7.61
N GLU A 110 -24.03 30.06 -7.66
CA GLU A 110 -22.64 30.49 -7.44
C GLU A 110 -22.13 30.15 -6.03
N ALA A 111 -22.95 30.38 -5.00
CA ALA A 111 -22.58 30.04 -3.62
C ALA A 111 -22.40 28.53 -3.44
N LEU A 112 -23.32 27.71 -3.98
CA LEU A 112 -23.21 26.24 -3.96
C LEU A 112 -21.97 25.75 -4.73
N ASN A 113 -21.64 26.37 -5.86
CA ASN A 113 -20.43 26.08 -6.62
C ASN A 113 -19.16 26.45 -5.83
N GLY A 114 -19.20 27.54 -5.04
CA GLY A 114 -18.15 27.89 -4.09
C GLY A 114 -17.86 26.77 -3.09
N GLU A 115 -18.90 26.17 -2.52
CA GLU A 115 -18.79 25.02 -1.60
C GLU A 115 -18.21 23.79 -2.33
N VAL A 116 -18.69 23.48 -3.54
CA VAL A 116 -18.16 22.37 -4.35
C VAL A 116 -16.67 22.55 -4.66
N LYS A 117 -16.23 23.78 -4.99
CA LYS A 117 -14.80 24.08 -5.23
C LYS A 117 -13.94 23.85 -3.99
N GLN A 118 -14.44 24.21 -2.82
CA GLN A 118 -13.74 23.97 -1.55
C GLN A 118 -13.64 22.47 -1.25
N LEU A 119 -14.73 21.73 -1.38
CA LEU A 119 -14.74 20.27 -1.20
C LEU A 119 -13.83 19.56 -2.21
N THR A 120 -13.78 20.04 -3.45
CA THR A 120 -12.87 19.53 -4.48
C THR A 120 -11.41 19.79 -4.11
N SER A 121 -11.09 21.00 -3.64
CA SER A 121 -9.75 21.31 -3.14
C SER A 121 -9.35 20.45 -1.94
N GLU A 122 -10.31 20.14 -1.07
CA GLU A 122 -10.08 19.30 0.10
C GLU A 122 -9.81 17.84 -0.29
N ILE A 123 -10.54 17.30 -1.27
CA ILE A 123 -10.27 15.99 -1.84
C ILE A 123 -8.84 15.92 -2.41
N ASP A 124 -8.41 16.93 -3.17
CA ASP A 124 -7.04 16.97 -3.71
C ASP A 124 -5.99 17.10 -2.59
N ARG A 125 -6.28 17.85 -1.52
CA ARG A 125 -5.41 17.94 -0.34
C ARG A 125 -5.25 16.57 0.34
N VAL A 126 -6.35 15.87 0.62
CA VAL A 126 -6.33 14.54 1.25
C VAL A 126 -5.59 13.55 0.36
N ALA A 127 -5.83 13.56 -0.95
CA ALA A 127 -5.15 12.69 -1.90
C ALA A 127 -3.62 12.91 -1.91
N ARG A 128 -3.16 14.17 -1.82
CA ARG A 128 -1.73 14.51 -1.81
C ARG A 128 -1.04 14.30 -0.47
N GLN A 129 -1.75 14.49 0.64
CA GLN A 129 -1.18 14.41 1.98
C GLN A 129 -1.24 13.02 2.61
N THR A 130 -2.04 12.10 2.03
CA THR A 130 -2.09 10.71 2.51
C THR A 130 -0.81 9.97 2.15
N ASN A 131 0.02 9.76 3.17
CA ASN A 131 1.35 9.18 3.09
C ASN A 131 1.49 8.10 4.15
N PHE A 132 2.08 6.97 3.76
CA PHE A 132 2.61 5.98 4.69
C PHE A 132 4.11 5.81 4.51
N ASN A 133 4.88 6.09 5.56
CA ASN A 133 6.34 5.94 5.61
C ASN A 133 7.10 6.58 4.42
N GLY A 134 6.71 7.79 4.03
CA GLY A 134 7.31 8.52 2.91
C GLY A 134 6.71 8.23 1.53
N THR A 135 5.78 7.27 1.43
CA THR A 135 5.14 6.89 0.16
C THR A 135 3.72 7.44 0.09
N SER A 136 3.44 8.27 -0.93
CA SER A 136 2.09 8.75 -1.22
C SER A 136 1.21 7.61 -1.71
N LEU A 137 0.00 7.49 -1.15
CA LEU A 137 -0.89 6.34 -1.42
C LEU A 137 -1.97 6.64 -2.47
N LEU A 138 -2.49 7.86 -2.51
CA LEU A 138 -3.73 8.21 -3.22
C LEU A 138 -3.54 9.15 -4.41
N ASP A 139 -2.29 9.50 -4.71
CA ASP A 139 -1.96 10.56 -5.65
C ASP A 139 -1.69 10.04 -7.09
N GLY A 140 -1.83 8.73 -7.27
CA GLY A 140 -1.59 8.01 -8.53
C GLY A 140 -0.14 7.62 -8.78
N THR A 141 0.81 8.02 -7.93
CA THR A 141 2.23 7.61 -8.06
C THR A 141 2.51 6.23 -7.45
N PHE A 142 1.58 5.71 -6.65
CA PHE A 142 1.69 4.40 -6.02
C PHE A 142 1.62 3.28 -7.08
N SER A 143 2.80 2.79 -7.48
CA SER A 143 2.96 1.70 -8.47
C SER A 143 2.80 0.30 -7.87
N GLY A 144 2.35 0.21 -6.62
CA GLY A 144 2.16 -1.02 -5.89
C GLY A 144 3.25 -1.31 -4.86
N ALA A 145 2.89 -2.06 -3.83
CA ALA A 145 3.79 -2.52 -2.78
C ALA A 145 3.69 -4.04 -2.62
N GLN A 146 4.82 -4.71 -2.47
CA GLN A 146 4.88 -6.15 -2.21
C GLN A 146 5.36 -6.38 -0.78
N PHE A 147 4.56 -7.12 -0.02
CA PHE A 147 4.88 -7.49 1.35
C PHE A 147 5.25 -8.97 1.40
N GLN A 148 6.47 -9.25 1.86
CA GLN A 148 6.93 -10.62 2.11
C GLN A 148 6.27 -11.14 3.40
N ILE A 149 5.37 -12.12 3.25
CA ILE A 149 4.52 -12.66 4.32
C ILE A 149 4.79 -14.13 4.62
N GLY A 150 5.89 -14.68 4.11
CA GLY A 150 6.34 -16.01 4.45
C GLY A 150 7.86 -16.12 4.61
N ALA A 151 8.32 -17.28 5.06
CA ALA A 151 9.73 -17.53 5.32
C ALA A 151 10.54 -17.82 4.06
N ASP A 152 9.88 -18.24 2.97
CA ASP A 152 10.53 -18.57 1.71
C ASP A 152 10.39 -17.45 0.66
N ALA A 153 11.37 -17.32 -0.22
CA ALA A 153 11.34 -16.32 -1.27
C ALA A 153 10.11 -16.48 -2.19
N GLY A 154 9.45 -15.37 -2.49
CA GLY A 154 8.28 -15.33 -3.37
C GLY A 154 6.93 -15.54 -2.65
N GLN A 155 6.94 -15.77 -1.34
CA GLN A 155 5.72 -15.75 -0.52
C GLN A 155 5.31 -14.30 -0.21
N THR A 156 4.84 -13.59 -1.24
CA THR A 156 4.48 -12.17 -1.16
C THR A 156 3.00 -11.92 -1.41
N ILE A 157 2.43 -10.94 -0.72
CA ILE A 157 1.15 -10.33 -1.07
C ILE A 157 1.41 -8.95 -1.67
N GLY A 158 0.93 -8.74 -2.88
CA GLY A 158 1.01 -7.46 -3.58
C GLY A 158 -0.26 -6.65 -3.40
N ILE A 159 -0.11 -5.37 -3.10
CA ILE A 159 -1.14 -4.36 -3.34
C ILE A 159 -0.79 -3.73 -4.68
N ASN A 160 -1.43 -4.16 -5.77
CA ASN A 160 -1.03 -3.82 -7.13
C ASN A 160 -1.20 -2.32 -7.46
N SER A 161 -2.28 -1.70 -7.01
CA SER A 161 -2.52 -0.27 -7.19
C SER A 161 -3.61 0.19 -6.23
N ILE A 162 -3.48 1.41 -5.74
CA ILE A 162 -4.56 2.13 -5.06
C ILE A 162 -5.13 3.15 -6.07
N VAL A 163 -6.44 3.36 -6.06
CA VAL A 163 -7.11 4.29 -7.00
C VAL A 163 -6.52 5.69 -6.85
N ASN A 164 -6.22 6.34 -7.98
CA ASN A 164 -5.82 7.74 -7.99
C ASN A 164 -7.02 8.62 -7.65
N ALA A 165 -6.99 9.20 -6.46
CA ALA A 165 -8.04 10.03 -5.91
C ALA A 165 -7.76 11.54 -6.07
N ARG A 166 -6.82 11.93 -6.95
CA ARG A 166 -6.73 13.33 -7.37
C ARG A 166 -7.98 13.72 -8.14
N THR A 167 -8.39 14.97 -7.98
CA THR A 167 -9.59 15.54 -8.61
C THR A 167 -9.54 15.47 -10.13
N SER A 168 -8.34 15.54 -10.73
CA SER A 168 -8.13 15.36 -12.17
C SER A 168 -8.41 13.93 -12.67
N SER A 169 -8.36 12.93 -11.79
CA SER A 169 -8.57 11.51 -12.10
C SER A 169 -9.98 11.05 -11.72
N LEU A 170 -10.51 11.48 -10.57
CA LEU A 170 -11.80 11.08 -9.98
C LEU A 170 -13.06 11.38 -10.84
N GLY A 171 -12.94 12.21 -11.87
CA GLY A 171 -14.04 12.58 -12.77
C GLY A 171 -13.73 12.40 -14.25
N SER A 172 -12.63 11.74 -14.60
CA SER A 172 -12.18 11.56 -16.00
C SER A 172 -13.03 10.56 -16.81
N GLY A 173 -14.05 9.96 -16.20
CA GLY A 173 -15.11 9.28 -16.94
C GLY A 173 -15.87 10.33 -17.76
N LEU A 174 -15.51 10.48 -19.03
CA LEU A 174 -16.29 11.24 -19.99
C LEU A 174 -17.69 10.59 -20.07
N PHE A 175 -18.64 11.08 -19.28
CA PHE A 175 -20.05 10.87 -19.54
C PHE A 175 -20.40 11.66 -20.80
N ALA A 176 -20.23 11.02 -21.96
CA ALA A 176 -20.81 11.39 -23.24
C ALA A 176 -20.99 12.91 -23.47
N ALA A 177 -19.88 13.63 -23.56
CA ALA A 177 -19.79 14.72 -24.51
C ALA A 177 -18.59 14.39 -25.38
N THR A 178 -18.85 13.69 -26.48
CA THR A 178 -17.97 13.76 -27.64
C THR A 178 -17.88 15.25 -28.00
N GLN A 179 -16.91 15.96 -27.44
CA GLN A 179 -16.49 17.26 -27.93
C GLN A 179 -15.96 17.03 -29.34
N THR A 180 -16.85 17.10 -30.33
CA THR A 180 -16.45 17.44 -31.70
C THR A 180 -16.59 18.94 -31.85
N SER A 181 -15.83 19.68 -31.05
CA SER A 181 -15.47 21.05 -31.39
C SER A 181 -14.01 21.03 -31.81
N THR A 182 -13.79 20.93 -33.13
CA THR A 182 -12.56 21.41 -33.76
C THR A 182 -12.54 22.95 -33.66
N ALA A 183 -12.40 23.46 -32.45
CA ALA A 183 -11.96 24.80 -32.18
C ALA A 183 -11.07 24.67 -30.97
N ALA A 184 -9.76 24.73 -31.21
CA ALA A 184 -8.77 24.72 -30.16
C ALA A 184 -9.12 25.87 -29.20
N VAL A 185 -9.63 25.54 -28.01
CA VAL A 185 -9.60 26.46 -26.87
C VAL A 185 -8.15 26.46 -26.40
N VAL A 186 -7.31 27.13 -27.16
CA VAL A 186 -5.96 27.48 -26.72
C VAL A 186 -6.16 28.45 -25.57
N ALA A 187 -5.44 28.27 -24.47
CA ALA A 187 -5.45 29.20 -23.33
C ALA A 187 -4.84 30.59 -23.67
N ASP A 188 -4.73 30.92 -24.96
CA ASP A 188 -4.11 32.11 -25.51
C ASP A 188 -5.11 32.86 -26.41
N ALA A 189 -4.89 34.16 -26.62
CA ALA A 189 -5.80 35.01 -27.36
C ALA A 189 -5.97 34.54 -28.82
N ALA A 190 -7.21 34.59 -29.35
CA ALA A 190 -7.48 34.15 -30.72
C ALA A 190 -6.64 34.94 -31.75
N GLU A 191 -5.84 34.24 -32.56
CA GLU A 191 -4.96 34.87 -33.57
C GLU A 191 -5.72 35.43 -34.78
N SER A 192 -6.98 35.02 -35.01
CA SER A 192 -7.83 35.50 -36.10
C SER A 192 -9.32 35.50 -35.72
N ASP A 193 -10.12 36.28 -36.46
CA ASP A 193 -11.58 36.24 -36.38
C ASP A 193 -12.11 34.83 -36.72
N GLY A 194 -13.12 34.37 -35.99
CA GLY A 194 -13.67 33.03 -36.17
C GLY A 194 -15.08 32.88 -35.62
N LYS A 195 -15.69 31.72 -35.89
CA LYS A 195 -17.00 31.34 -35.36
C LYS A 195 -16.94 29.94 -34.78
N ILE A 196 -17.58 29.75 -33.64
CA ILE A 196 -17.86 28.43 -33.07
C ILE A 196 -19.25 28.04 -33.58
N THR A 197 -19.30 26.99 -34.41
CA THR A 197 -20.52 26.50 -35.05
C THR A 197 -20.83 25.07 -34.61
N GLY A 198 -22.11 24.69 -34.58
CA GLY A 198 -22.51 23.29 -34.36
C GLY A 198 -22.48 22.82 -32.91
N MET A 199 -22.59 23.73 -31.94
CA MET A 199 -22.76 23.34 -30.54
C MET A 199 -24.18 22.84 -30.28
N GLU A 200 -24.29 21.62 -29.76
CA GLU A 200 -25.54 21.06 -29.26
C GLU A 200 -25.40 20.75 -27.77
N ILE A 201 -26.30 21.30 -26.95
CA ILE A 201 -26.44 20.91 -25.54
C ILE A 201 -27.79 20.24 -25.39
N ASN A 202 -27.78 18.96 -24.98
CA ASN A 202 -28.99 18.15 -24.83
C ASN A 202 -29.88 18.11 -26.09
N GLY A 203 -29.27 18.11 -27.28
CA GLY A 203 -29.98 18.05 -28.56
C GLY A 203 -30.65 19.36 -28.99
N VAL A 204 -30.38 20.47 -28.29
CA VAL A 204 -30.79 21.82 -28.71
C VAL A 204 -29.60 22.50 -29.37
N ALA A 205 -29.76 22.90 -30.63
CA ALA A 205 -28.76 23.65 -31.36
C ALA A 205 -28.61 25.07 -30.77
N ILE A 206 -27.40 25.42 -30.39
CA ILE A 206 -27.03 26.77 -29.96
C ILE A 206 -26.66 27.59 -31.20
N ALA A 207 -27.09 28.86 -31.23
CA ALA A 207 -26.73 29.77 -32.29
C ALA A 207 -25.21 29.96 -32.38
N ASP A 208 -24.70 30.21 -33.59
CA ASP A 208 -23.27 30.40 -33.83
C ASP A 208 -22.73 31.55 -32.97
N VAL A 209 -21.61 31.30 -32.28
CA VAL A 209 -20.93 32.32 -31.47
C VAL A 209 -19.74 32.85 -32.24
N SER A 210 -19.78 34.13 -32.60
CA SER A 210 -18.68 34.81 -33.32
C SER A 210 -17.71 35.47 -32.36
N PHE A 211 -16.41 35.32 -32.60
CA PHE A 211 -15.35 35.99 -31.85
C PHE A 211 -14.40 36.73 -32.78
N LYS A 212 -13.76 37.78 -32.25
CA LYS A 212 -12.76 38.58 -32.97
C LYS A 212 -11.35 38.20 -32.55
N ALA A 213 -10.37 38.49 -33.39
CA ALA A 213 -8.96 38.38 -33.06
C ALA A 213 -8.66 39.15 -31.75
N GLY A 214 -7.97 38.50 -30.82
CA GLY A 214 -7.68 39.03 -29.49
C GLY A 214 -8.70 38.68 -28.40
N ALA A 215 -9.84 38.03 -28.74
CA ALA A 215 -10.80 37.57 -27.73
C ALA A 215 -10.20 36.44 -26.89
N THR A 216 -10.38 36.53 -25.57
CA THR A 216 -10.02 35.48 -24.62
C THR A 216 -11.25 34.63 -24.29
N ALA A 217 -11.05 33.49 -23.63
CA ALA A 217 -12.14 32.63 -23.17
C ALA A 217 -13.11 33.32 -22.18
N SER A 218 -12.77 34.50 -21.67
CA SER A 218 -13.67 35.31 -20.84
C SER A 218 -14.58 36.25 -21.64
N ASP A 219 -14.29 36.47 -22.93
CA ASP A 219 -15.00 37.43 -23.79
C ASP A 219 -16.08 36.75 -24.67
N ILE A 220 -16.15 35.41 -24.65
CA ILE A 220 -17.08 34.55 -25.39
C ILE A 220 -18.02 33.88 -24.39
#